data_AF-A0A2K3KNY7-F1
#
_entry.id   AF-A0A2K3KNY7-F1
#
_cell.length_a   1.000
_cell.length_b   1.000
_cell.length_c   1.000
_cell.angle_alpha   90.00
_cell.angle_beta   90.00
_cell.angle_gamma   90.00
#
_symmetry.space_group_name_H-M   'P 1'
#
loop_
_entity.id
_entity.type
_entity.pdbx_description
1 polymer ?
#
loop_
_entity_poly.entity_id
_entity_poly.type
_entity_poly.pdbx_seq_one_letter_code
_entity_poly.pdbx_strand_id
1 'polypeptide(L)' 'MGACSKFPVPRCYTVEKFFEKYPPEVFDTERSAILDQEPEVRKQQHARDMAAMVRMISSSLVLGDERESLLEQL' A
#
# COMPACT_ATOMS: atom_id res chain seq x y z
N MET A 1 -9.75 -6.79 -27.69
CA MET A 1 -9.87 -6.67 -26.21
C MET A 1 -8.65 -7.35 -25.62
N GLY A 2 -7.78 -6.56 -24.98
CA GLY A 2 -6.43 -7.00 -24.59
C GLY A 2 -6.45 -8.17 -23.62
N ALA A 3 -5.68 -9.21 -23.92
CA ALA A 3 -5.37 -10.25 -22.95
C ALA A 3 -4.65 -9.59 -21.79
N CYS A 4 -5.35 -9.40 -20.66
CA CYS A 4 -4.72 -9.03 -19.41
C CYS A 4 -3.76 -10.18 -19.08
N SER A 5 -2.46 -9.98 -19.31
CA SER A 5 -1.42 -10.92 -18.90
C SER A 5 -1.58 -11.08 -17.40
N LYS A 6 -2.17 -12.20 -16.97
CA LYS A 6 -2.41 -12.50 -15.56
C LYS A 6 -1.12 -12.22 -14.80
N PHE A 7 -1.21 -11.38 -13.76
CA PHE A 7 -0.07 -11.06 -12.91
C PHE A 7 0.66 -12.38 -12.57
N PRO A 8 1.96 -12.51 -12.87
CA PRO A 8 2.66 -13.77 -12.73
C PRO A 8 2.75 -14.10 -11.24
N VAL A 9 1.89 -15.02 -10.79
CA VAL A 9 1.96 -15.58 -9.45
C VAL A 9 2.81 -16.86 -9.47
N PRO A 10 3.53 -17.18 -8.39
CA PRO A 10 4.18 -18.48 -8.25
C PRO A 10 3.20 -19.63 -8.52
N ARG A 11 3.64 -20.68 -9.23
CA ARG A 11 2.77 -21.82 -9.58
C ARG A 11 2.17 -22.52 -8.35
N CYS A 12 2.83 -22.44 -7.20
CA CYS A 12 2.29 -22.99 -5.96
C CYS A 12 0.98 -22.34 -5.54
N TYR A 13 0.74 -21.06 -5.88
CA TYR A 13 -0.49 -20.35 -5.51
C TYR A 13 -1.69 -20.75 -6.37
N THR A 14 -1.45 -21.42 -7.50
CA THR A 14 -2.52 -21.96 -8.36
C THR A 14 -2.92 -23.38 -7.97
N VAL A 15 -2.22 -23.99 -7.01
CA VAL A 15 -2.56 -25.32 -6.50
C VAL A 15 -3.77 -25.20 -5.57
N GLU A 16 -4.78 -26.04 -5.82
CA GLU A 16 -5.98 -26.07 -4.99
C GLU A 16 -5.60 -26.31 -3.51
N LYS A 17 -6.20 -25.54 -2.60
CA LYS A 17 -5.98 -25.66 -1.14
C LYS A 17 -4.53 -25.43 -0.68
N PHE A 18 -3.68 -24.79 -1.50
CA PHE A 18 -2.29 -24.52 -1.13
C PHE A 18 -2.17 -23.80 0.22
N PHE A 19 -2.94 -22.73 0.42
CA PHE A 19 -2.93 -21.96 1.67
C PHE A 19 -3.67 -22.65 2.83
N GLU A 20 -4.51 -23.65 2.58
CA GLU A 20 -5.05 -24.49 3.66
C GLU A 20 -3.97 -25.42 4.22
N LYS A 21 -3.11 -25.95 3.33
CA LYS A 21 -2.01 -26.83 3.70
C LYS A 21 -0.81 -26.06 4.27
N TYR A 22 -0.55 -24.86 3.74
CA TYR A 22 0.55 -23.99 4.11
C TYR A 22 0.00 -22.58 4.38
N PRO A 23 -0.65 -22.36 5.53
CA PRO A 23 -1.16 -21.05 5.88
C PRO A 23 0.00 -20.06 5.97
N PRO A 24 -0.13 -18.86 5.38
CA PRO A 24 0.89 -17.84 5.50
C PRO A 24 0.99 -17.43 6.97
N GLU A 25 2.20 -17.48 7.51
CA GLU A 25 2.48 -16.94 8.84
C GLU A 25 2.43 -15.42 8.76
N VAL A 26 1.59 -14.83 9.60
CA VAL A 26 1.53 -13.38 9.79
C VAL A 26 1.95 -13.13 11.22
N PHE A 27 2.95 -12.28 11.41
CA PHE A 27 3.41 -11.93 12.76
C PHE A 27 2.27 -11.32 13.57
N ASP A 28 2.22 -11.60 14.87
CA ASP A 28 1.14 -11.11 15.74
C ASP A 28 0.99 -9.58 15.69
N THR A 29 2.09 -8.87 15.50
CA THR A 29 2.13 -7.41 15.32
C THR A 29 1.42 -6.98 14.03
N GLU A 30 1.65 -7.66 12.92
CA GLU A 30 1.01 -7.33 11.63
C GLU A 30 -0.45 -7.76 11.63
N ARG A 31 -0.73 -8.92 12.23
CA ARG A 31 -2.08 -9.46 12.38
C ARG A 31 -2.97 -8.50 13.18
N SER A 32 -2.51 -8.04 14.33
CA SER A 32 -3.23 -7.06 15.16
C SER A 32 -3.34 -5.68 14.51
N ALA A 33 -2.32 -5.25 13.77
CA ALA A 33 -2.32 -3.96 13.10
C ALA A 33 -3.18 -3.91 11.83
N ILE A 34 -3.41 -5.04 11.15
CA ILE A 34 -4.03 -5.06 9.81
C ILE A 34 -5.30 -5.91 9.78
N LEU A 35 -5.19 -7.17 10.21
CA LEU A 35 -6.24 -8.18 10.02
C LEU A 35 -7.31 -8.11 11.12
N ASP A 36 -6.89 -7.97 12.37
CA ASP A 36 -7.79 -8.05 13.54
C ASP A 36 -8.37 -6.68 13.95
N GLN A 37 -8.14 -5.62 13.16
CA GLN A 37 -8.75 -4.32 13.41
C GLN A 37 -10.28 -4.37 13.24
N GLU A 38 -10.99 -3.73 14.17
CA GLU A 38 -12.43 -3.53 14.07
C GLU A 38 -12.78 -2.65 12.85
N PRO A 39 -13.88 -2.91 12.12
CA PRO A 39 -14.17 -2.22 10.86
C PRO A 39 -14.18 -0.69 10.92
N GLU A 40 -14.67 -0.08 12.00
CA GLU A 40 -14.69 1.38 12.14
C GLU A 40 -13.30 1.94 12.47
N VAL A 41 -12.53 1.23 13.30
CA VAL A 41 -11.11 1.56 13.54
C VAL A 41 -10.33 1.55 12.24
N ARG A 42 -10.54 0.52 11.40
CA ARG A 42 -9.87 0.39 10.09
C ARG A 42 -10.23 1.53 9.15
N LYS A 43 -11.51 1.91 9.06
CA LYS A 43 -11.95 3.06 8.25
C LYS A 43 -11.29 4.36 8.71
N GLN A 44 -11.23 4.59 10.02
CA GLN A 44 -10.60 5.78 10.57
C GLN A 44 -9.10 5.79 10.26
N GLN A 45 -8.42 4.66 10.40
CA GLN A 45 -7.00 4.54 10.08
C GLN A 45 -6.74 4.81 8.59
N HIS A 46 -7.53 4.20 7.69
CA HIS A 46 -7.43 4.45 6.26
C HIS A 46 -7.65 5.92 5.89
N ALA A 47 -8.60 6.61 6.53
CA ALA A 47 -8.81 8.03 6.30
C ALA A 47 -7.58 8.87 6.72
N ARG A 48 -6.95 8.51 7.84
CA ARG A 48 -5.71 9.17 8.30
C ARG A 48 -4.55 8.92 7.35
N ASP A 49 -4.35 7.68 6.93
CA ASP A 49 -3.26 7.32 6.02
C ASP A 49 -3.42 8.03 4.67
N MET A 50 -4.65 8.07 4.14
CA MET A 50 -4.95 8.80 2.90
C MET A 50 -4.66 10.29 3.06
N ALA A 51 -5.06 10.90 4.18
CA ALA A 51 -4.77 12.30 4.45
C ALA A 51 -3.26 12.56 4.57
N ALA A 52 -2.50 11.65 5.17
CA ALA A 52 -1.04 11.75 5.26
C ALA A 52 -0.39 11.67 3.87
N MET A 53 -0.83 10.73 3.02
CA MET A 53 -0.34 10.60 1.64
C MET A 53 -0.60 11.86 0.82
N VAL A 54 -1.82 12.41 0.88
CA VAL A 54 -2.15 13.66 0.18
C VAL A 54 -1.26 14.80 0.66
N ARG A 55 -1.03 14.94 1.97
CA ARG A 55 -0.14 15.97 2.51
C ARG A 55 1.29 15.79 2.01
N MET A 56 1.84 14.57 2.10
CA MET A 56 3.20 14.29 1.64
C MET A 56 3.38 14.62 0.16
N ILE A 57 2.42 14.25 -0.69
CA ILE A 57 2.45 14.57 -2.11
C ILE A 57 2.38 16.09 -2.32
N SER A 58 1.44 16.79 -1.66
CA SER A 58 1.32 18.24 -1.79
C SER A 58 2.59 18.97 -1.35
N SER A 59 3.21 18.55 -0.25
CA SER A 59 4.48 19.12 0.22
C SER A 59 5.61 18.84 -0.75
N SER A 60 5.66 17.62 -1.32
CA SER A 60 6.69 17.27 -2.30
C SER A 60 6.59 18.08 -3.59
N LEU A 61 5.37 18.42 -4.02
CA LEU A 61 5.15 19.29 -5.18
C LEU A 61 5.63 20.72 -4.90
N VAL A 62 5.21 21.32 -3.78
CA VAL A 62 5.62 22.68 -3.40
C VAL A 62 7.14 22.79 -3.24
N LEU A 63 7.75 21.85 -2.50
CA LEU A 63 9.20 21.82 -2.33
C LEU A 63 9.95 21.55 -3.64
N GLY A 64 9.32 20.82 -4.57
CA GLY A 64 9.84 20.59 -5.92
C GLY A 64 9.94 21.90 -6.71
N ASP A 65 8.85 22.67 -6.72
CA ASP A 65 8.76 23.97 -7.42
C ASP A 65 9.72 25.00 -6.80
N GLU A 66 9.78 25.06 -5.47
CA GLU A 66 10.73 25.94 -4.75
C GLU A 66 12.18 25.63 -5.13
N ARG A 67 12.54 24.34 -5.21
CA ARG A 67 13.88 23.91 -5.61
C ARG A 67 14.19 24.32 -7.06
N GLU A 68 13.26 24.16 -7.99
CA GLU A 68 13.45 24.52 -9.39
C GLU A 68 13.64 26.03 -9.54
N SER A 69 12.82 26.84 -8.87
CA SER A 69 12.98 28.30 -8.86
C SER A 69 14.33 28.77 -8.31
N LEU A 70 14.85 28.11 -7.26
CA LEU A 70 16.17 28.41 -6.71
C LEU A 70 17.30 28.05 -7.68
N LEU A 71 17.16 26.99 -8.48
CA LEU A 71 18.14 26.60 -9.49
C LEU A 71 18.15 27.56 -10.68
N GLU A 72 17.01 28.13 -11.06
CA GLU A 72 16.92 29.15 -12.12
C GLU A 72 17.53 30.51 -11.72
N GLN A 73 17.72 30.76 -10.43
CA GLN A 73 18.29 32.01 -9.89
C GLN A 73 19.82 31.97 -9.72
N LEU A 74 20.46 30.83 -9.96
CA LEU A 74 21.92 30.62 -9.89
C LEU A 74 22.58 30.71 -11.27
#